data_AF-A0A378Y0E9-F1
#
_entry.id   AF-A0A378Y0E9-F1
#
_cell.length_a   1.000
_cell.length_b   1.000
_cell.length_c   1.000
_cell.angle_alpha   90.00
_cell.angle_beta   90.00
_cell.angle_gamma   90.00
#
_symmetry.space_group_name_H-M   'P 1'
#
loop_
_entity.id
_entity.type
_entity.pdbx_description
1 polymer ?
#
loop_
_entity_poly.entity_id
_entity_poly.type
_entity_poly.pdbx_seq_one_letter_code
_entity_poly.pdbx_strand_id
1 'polypeptide(L)'
;MSKYTLSKPRKEECDFFKVTIVADSNDGDYITTTRTYTSKQFNGAIVDELIELKFKYGESHQLSDCPLGEYIDIPYNGYDGFCHTLESLSVVYIDEDGFTWDVNLQGG
;
A
#
# COMPACT_ATOMS: atom_id res chain seq x y z
N MET A 1 -9.17 36.45 -1.56
CA MET A 1 -8.57 35.74 -2.70
C MET A 1 -8.20 34.34 -2.26
N SER A 2 -8.52 33.33 -3.05
CA SER A 2 -8.18 31.93 -2.75
C SER A 2 -6.69 31.69 -3.03
N LYS A 3 -6.00 30.96 -2.14
CA LYS A 3 -4.57 30.61 -2.29
C LYS A 3 -4.33 29.41 -3.23
N TYR A 4 -5.39 28.84 -3.81
CA TYR A 4 -5.35 27.62 -4.61
C TYR A 4 -6.50 27.58 -5.64
N THR A 5 -6.32 26.74 -6.66
CA THR A 5 -7.32 26.38 -7.66
C THR A 5 -7.49 24.87 -7.67
N LEU A 6 -8.72 24.41 -7.89
CA LEU A 6 -9.03 22.99 -8.03
C LEU A 6 -9.21 22.66 -9.51
N SER A 7 -8.62 21.55 -9.94
CA SER A 7 -8.81 20.96 -11.26
C SER A 7 -9.22 19.52 -11.10
N LYS A 8 -10.05 19.03 -12.03
CA LYS A 8 -10.29 17.58 -12.13
C LYS A 8 -9.00 16.88 -12.54
N PRO A 9 -8.72 15.69 -12.01
CA PRO A 9 -7.59 14.88 -12.45
C PRO A 9 -7.77 14.47 -13.91
N ARG A 10 -6.67 14.21 -14.59
CA ARG A 10 -6.69 13.74 -15.98
C ARG A 10 -7.06 12.27 -16.01
N LYS A 11 -7.67 11.81 -17.12
CA LYS A 11 -8.04 10.40 -17.28
C LYS A 11 -6.84 9.44 -17.16
N GLU A 12 -5.65 9.91 -17.52
CA GLU A 12 -4.37 9.17 -17.37
C GLU A 12 -3.87 9.05 -15.91
N GLU A 13 -4.50 9.77 -14.97
CA GLU A 13 -4.24 9.74 -13.52
C GLU A 13 -5.35 9.00 -12.76
N CYS A 14 -6.30 8.40 -13.49
CA CYS A 14 -7.48 7.70 -13.00
C CYS A 14 -7.41 6.19 -13.32
N ASP A 15 -8.25 5.37 -12.71
CA ASP A 15 -8.23 3.89 -12.81
C ASP A 15 -6.96 3.26 -12.21
N PHE A 16 -6.59 3.73 -11.01
CA PHE A 16 -5.43 3.22 -10.26
C PHE A 16 -5.77 2.89 -8.81
N PHE A 17 -5.05 1.91 -8.28
CA PHE A 17 -5.02 1.58 -6.87
C PHE A 17 -3.75 2.18 -6.27
N LYS A 18 -3.91 3.10 -5.33
CA LYS A 18 -2.83 3.61 -4.48
C LYS A 18 -2.76 2.76 -3.23
N VAL A 19 -1.64 2.09 -3.04
CA VAL A 19 -1.34 1.25 -1.88
C VAL A 19 -0.33 2.00 -1.01
N THR A 20 -0.61 2.10 0.28
CA THR A 20 0.30 2.67 1.27
C THR A 20 0.52 1.66 2.38
N ILE A 21 1.79 1.34 2.63
CA ILE A 21 2.21 0.41 3.68
C ILE A 21 3.07 1.19 4.66
N VAL A 22 2.75 1.11 5.94
CA VAL A 22 3.52 1.70 7.03
C VAL A 22 3.98 0.58 7.95
N ALA A 23 5.26 0.56 8.28
CA ALA A 23 5.83 -0.44 9.17
C ALA A 23 6.85 0.18 10.13
N ASP A 24 6.96 -0.41 11.32
CA ASP A 24 7.89 -0.02 12.38
C ASP A 24 9.24 -0.72 12.18
N SER A 25 10.32 0.06 12.20
CA SER A 25 11.71 -0.40 12.13
C SER A 25 12.23 -1.03 13.43
N ASN A 26 11.37 -1.26 14.44
CA ASN A 26 11.63 -1.93 15.73
C ASN A 26 12.18 -1.02 16.85
N ASP A 27 12.14 0.28 16.64
CA ASP A 27 12.57 1.30 17.60
C ASP A 27 11.57 2.45 17.71
N GLY A 28 10.41 2.32 17.05
CA GLY A 28 9.40 3.37 16.95
C GLY A 28 9.60 4.32 15.77
N ASP A 29 10.61 4.07 14.90
CA ASP A 29 10.73 4.77 13.62
C ASP A 29 9.90 4.06 12.54
N TYR A 30 8.94 4.79 12.00
CA TYR A 30 8.00 4.27 11.00
C TYR A 30 8.43 4.59 9.58
N ILE A 31 8.45 3.58 8.72
CA ILE A 31 8.77 3.70 7.30
C ILE A 31 7.51 3.51 6.47
N THR A 32 7.29 4.44 5.55
CA THR A 32 6.13 4.44 4.66
C THR A 32 6.57 4.19 3.23
N THR A 33 5.97 3.18 2.59
CA THR A 33 6.03 3.01 1.14
C THR A 33 4.67 3.33 0.53
N THR A 34 4.68 3.93 -0.65
CA THR A 34 3.45 4.26 -1.39
C THR A 34 3.67 3.97 -2.86
N ARG A 35 2.80 3.16 -3.44
CA ARG A 35 2.87 2.79 -4.85
C ARG A 35 1.50 2.76 -5.49
N THR A 36 1.45 3.15 -6.77
CA THR A 36 0.25 3.12 -7.59
C THR A 36 0.31 1.96 -8.57
N TYR A 37 -0.81 1.24 -8.69
CA TYR A 37 -0.97 0.10 -9.58
C TYR A 37 -2.16 0.32 -10.49
N THR A 38 -2.05 -0.08 -11.75
CA THR A 38 -3.21 -0.16 -12.64
C THR A 38 -4.19 -1.21 -12.13
N SER A 39 -5.47 -1.10 -12.49
CA SER A 39 -6.48 -2.13 -12.21
C SER A 39 -6.04 -3.53 -12.69
N LYS A 40 -5.32 -3.62 -13.82
CA LYS A 40 -4.78 -4.90 -14.31
C LYS A 40 -3.73 -5.50 -13.38
N GLN A 41 -2.79 -4.69 -12.90
CA GLN A 41 -1.75 -5.15 -11.96
C GLN A 41 -2.37 -5.50 -10.61
N PHE A 42 -3.28 -4.66 -10.12
CA PHE A 42 -3.89 -4.81 -8.82
C PHE A 42 -4.61 -6.17 -8.70
N ASN A 43 -5.52 -6.42 -9.65
CA ASN A 43 -6.32 -7.64 -9.69
C ASN A 43 -5.56 -8.87 -10.18
N GLY A 44 -4.35 -8.69 -10.72
CA GLY A 44 -3.56 -9.79 -11.28
C GLY A 44 -2.72 -10.54 -10.25
N ALA A 45 -2.15 -9.84 -9.26
CA ALA A 45 -1.27 -10.44 -8.25
C ALA A 45 -1.15 -9.59 -6.96
N ILE A 46 -1.23 -8.27 -7.08
CA ILE A 46 -1.00 -7.35 -5.94
C ILE A 46 -2.01 -7.58 -4.82
N VAL A 47 -3.29 -7.71 -5.15
CA VAL A 47 -4.35 -7.87 -4.14
C VAL A 47 -4.11 -9.10 -3.26
N ASP A 48 -3.59 -10.18 -3.84
CA ASP A 48 -3.31 -11.42 -3.11
C ASP A 48 -2.11 -11.26 -2.16
N GLU A 49 -1.00 -10.64 -2.60
CA GLU A 49 0.12 -10.33 -1.71
C GLU A 49 -0.28 -9.38 -0.58
N LEU A 50 -1.16 -8.41 -0.85
CA LEU A 50 -1.66 -7.49 0.18
C LEU A 50 -2.57 -8.18 1.21
N ILE A 51 -3.42 -9.11 0.77
CA ILE A 51 -4.23 -9.94 1.65
C ILE A 51 -3.31 -10.79 2.52
N GLU A 52 -2.31 -11.45 1.92
CA GLU A 52 -1.35 -12.26 2.67
C GLU A 52 -0.55 -11.43 3.67
N LEU A 53 -0.04 -10.26 3.26
CA LEU A 53 0.64 -9.33 4.15
C LEU A 53 -0.25 -8.95 5.33
N LYS A 54 -1.49 -8.53 5.08
CA LYS A 54 -2.41 -8.06 6.13
C LYS A 54 -2.79 -9.16 7.11
N PHE A 55 -3.18 -10.33 6.60
CA PHE A 55 -3.84 -11.35 7.41
C PHE A 55 -2.92 -12.47 7.90
N LYS A 56 -1.72 -12.66 7.31
CA LYS A 56 -0.74 -13.65 7.79
C LYS A 56 0.45 -13.03 8.49
N TYR A 57 0.93 -11.88 8.00
CA TYR A 57 2.16 -11.26 8.51
C TYR A 57 1.91 -10.03 9.38
N GLY A 58 0.77 -9.35 9.21
CA GLY A 58 0.44 -8.12 9.90
C GLY A 58 0.40 -8.23 11.43
N GLU A 59 -0.02 -9.38 11.96
CA GLU A 59 -0.13 -9.62 13.41
C GLU A 59 1.09 -10.34 14.00
N SER A 60 2.05 -10.76 13.16
CA SER A 60 3.10 -11.70 13.56
C SER A 60 4.38 -11.03 14.07
N HIS A 61 4.48 -9.69 14.06
CA HIS A 61 5.69 -8.92 14.48
C HIS A 61 7.01 -9.38 13.83
N GLN A 62 6.93 -10.00 12.65
CA GLN A 62 8.08 -10.55 11.90
C GLN A 62 7.96 -10.24 10.40
N LEU A 63 7.65 -9.01 10.03
CA LEU A 63 7.69 -8.59 8.62
C LEU A 63 9.09 -8.75 8.01
N SER A 64 10.14 -8.74 8.83
CA SER A 64 11.52 -9.03 8.43
C SER A 64 11.67 -10.38 7.72
N ASP A 65 10.85 -11.36 8.11
CA ASP A 65 10.83 -12.72 7.56
C ASP A 65 9.77 -12.90 6.46
N CYS A 66 9.09 -11.83 6.06
CA CYS A 66 8.05 -11.86 5.05
C CYS A 66 8.66 -12.26 3.69
N PRO A 67 8.26 -13.39 3.09
CA PRO A 67 8.78 -13.82 1.79
C PRO A 67 8.15 -13.05 0.62
N LEU A 68 7.27 -12.09 0.90
CA LEU A 68 6.59 -11.27 -0.09
C LEU A 68 7.51 -10.15 -0.62
N GLY A 69 7.02 -9.45 -1.65
CA GLY A 69 7.71 -8.31 -2.24
C GLY A 69 8.05 -8.51 -3.71
N GLU A 70 7.50 -9.54 -4.35
CA GLU A 70 7.61 -9.71 -5.80
C GLU A 70 6.82 -8.63 -6.53
N TYR A 71 5.66 -8.26 -5.99
CA TYR A 71 4.76 -7.30 -6.62
C TYR A 71 4.50 -6.04 -5.77
N ILE A 72 4.60 -6.14 -4.44
CA ILE A 72 4.43 -5.01 -3.50
C ILE A 72 5.73 -4.49 -2.91
N ASP A 73 5.77 -3.19 -2.57
CA ASP A 73 6.94 -2.58 -1.93
C ASP A 73 6.80 -2.67 -0.40
N ILE A 74 7.42 -3.70 0.20
CA ILE A 74 7.49 -3.82 1.66
C ILE A 74 8.48 -2.76 2.22
N PRO A 75 8.09 -1.98 3.25
CA PRO A 75 8.99 -1.02 3.87
C PRO A 75 10.32 -1.64 4.34
N TYR A 76 11.43 -1.02 3.94
CA TYR A 76 12.80 -1.45 4.19
C TYR A 76 13.57 -0.34 4.90
N ASN A 77 14.30 -0.66 5.96
CA ASN A 77 14.94 0.34 6.81
C ASN A 77 16.38 0.70 6.43
N GLY A 78 16.98 -0.01 5.49
CA GLY A 78 18.34 0.29 5.03
C GLY A 78 19.45 -0.28 5.90
N TYR A 79 19.15 -0.86 7.06
CA TYR A 79 20.15 -1.30 8.05
C TYR A 79 20.16 -2.81 8.23
N ASP A 80 19.06 -3.40 8.69
CA ASP A 80 18.96 -4.82 9.04
C ASP A 80 17.91 -5.59 8.23
N GLY A 81 17.07 -4.91 7.44
CA GLY A 81 16.17 -5.59 6.52
C GLY A 81 14.86 -4.87 6.26
N PHE A 82 13.84 -5.68 5.99
CA PHE A 82 12.46 -5.21 6.07
C PHE A 82 12.11 -4.85 7.50
N CYS A 83 11.19 -3.92 7.65
CA CYS A 83 10.69 -3.48 8.96
C CYS A 83 10.12 -4.67 9.77
N HIS A 84 10.01 -4.52 11.09
CA HIS A 84 9.61 -5.63 11.96
C HIS A 84 8.11 -5.84 12.05
N THR A 85 7.33 -4.76 12.18
CA THR A 85 5.89 -4.85 12.40
C THR A 85 5.14 -4.01 11.38
N LEU A 86 4.08 -4.56 10.78
CA LEU A 86 3.15 -3.80 9.97
C LEU A 86 2.31 -2.92 10.90
N GLU A 87 2.39 -1.61 10.74
CA GLU A 87 1.57 -0.66 11.50
C GLU A 87 0.23 -0.43 10.78
N SER A 88 0.27 -0.19 9.47
CA SER A 88 -0.95 -0.03 8.70
C SER A 88 -0.77 -0.38 7.23
N LEU A 89 -1.87 -0.83 6.63
CA LEU A 89 -2.02 -1.05 5.21
C LEU A 89 -3.32 -0.37 4.75
N SER A 90 -3.21 0.55 3.80
CA SER A 90 -4.36 1.21 3.19
C SER A 90 -4.29 1.11 1.67
N VAL A 91 -5.46 0.93 1.07
CA VAL A 91 -5.62 0.86 -0.38
C VAL A 91 -6.74 1.81 -0.77
N VAL A 92 -6.45 2.72 -1.69
CA VAL A 92 -7.41 3.68 -2.24
C VAL A 92 -7.51 3.42 -3.74
N TYR A 93 -8.72 3.20 -4.24
CA TYR A 93 -8.99 3.15 -5.67
C TYR A 93 -9.43 4.53 -6.16
N ILE A 94 -8.80 5.01 -7.23
CA ILE A 94 -9.16 6.24 -7.93
C ILE A 94 -9.90 5.81 -9.19
N ASP A 95 -11.20 6.08 -9.27
CA ASP A 95 -12.01 5.69 -10.42
C ASP A 95 -11.77 6.57 -11.65
N GLU A 96 -12.42 6.24 -12.76
CA GLU A 96 -12.29 6.95 -14.04
C GLU A 96 -12.61 8.45 -13.98
N ASP A 97 -13.42 8.87 -13.00
CA ASP A 97 -13.83 10.27 -12.78
C ASP A 97 -12.95 10.99 -11.75
N GLY A 98 -11.97 10.27 -11.16
CA GLY A 98 -11.06 10.80 -10.16
C GLY A 98 -11.60 10.75 -8.74
N PHE A 99 -12.71 10.06 -8.50
CA PHE A 99 -13.24 9.87 -7.16
C PHE A 99 -12.54 8.70 -6.46
N THR A 100 -12.34 8.86 -5.15
CA THR A 100 -11.55 7.92 -4.34
C THR A 100 -12.43 7.01 -3.51
N TRP A 101 -12.12 5.71 -3.52
CA TRP A 101 -12.79 4.68 -2.75
C TRP A 101 -11.81 3.98 -1.81
N ASP A 102 -12.16 3.86 -0.54
CA ASP A 102 -11.40 3.01 0.39
C ASP A 102 -11.65 1.53 0.05
N VAL A 103 -10.58 0.80 -0.23
CA VAL A 103 -10.65 -0.60 -0.62
C VAL A 103 -10.40 -1.46 0.62
N ASN A 104 -11.44 -2.20 1.01
CA ASN A 104 -11.39 -3.10 2.16
C ASN A 104 -11.02 -4.51 1.71
N LEU A 105 -9.79 -4.92 1.99
CA LEU A 105 -9.32 -6.29 1.74
C LEU A 105 -10.06 -7.28 2.66
N GLN A 106 -10.56 -8.37 2.07
CA GLN A 106 -11.20 -9.47 2.79
C GLN A 106 -10.28 -10.68 2.79
N GLY A 107 -10.11 -11.31 3.96
CA GLY A 107 -9.39 -12.58 4.08
C GLY A 107 -10.28 -13.72 3.59
N GLY A 108 -9.70 -14.62 2.79
CA GLY A 108 -10.34 -15.87 2.37
C GLY A 108 -10.24 -16.98 3.41
#